data_AF-A0A8S3U236-F1
#
_entry.id   AF-A0A8S3U236-F1
#
_cell.length_a   1.000
_cell.length_b   1.000
_cell.length_c   1.000
_cell.angle_alpha   90.00
_cell.angle_beta   90.00
_cell.angle_gamma   90.00
#
_symmetry.space_group_name_H-M   'P 1'
#
loop_
_entity.id
_entity.type
_entity.pdbx_description
1 polymer ?
#
loop_
_entity_poly.entity_id
_entity_poly.type
_entity_poly.pdbx_seq_one_letter_code
_entity_poly.pdbx_strand_id
1 'polypeptide(L)'
;MFVKEKDSQIVLSQALIYSKRVESVMECAMQCTNVKNCCSSKYHITIGQCTLFYACCPKTEHMVGSTTLIRNSIPERLIGPTPKDCSDLSPGSCSGVYTIRPQNGGNVSVFCDMETDDGGNDNLHCITQQGPYKVRFDFEDYSGNTAYAIYNRFNVGDEGTNYLLSISGYHGTAGDSMIDASSQSLNGMKFSTRDKDNDIDYRNDNCAVRKKSGWWHASCTYSNINGIYTEDNSKDSNHWVAFDVRNGLRKTKIMMKPNLEI
;
A
#
# COMPACT_ATOMS: atom_id res chain seq x y z
N MET A 1 42.19 -18.96 -0.95
CA MET A 1 43.13 -18.92 0.19
C MET A 1 42.48 -18.07 1.26
N PHE A 2 42.15 -18.69 2.39
CA PHE A 2 41.52 -18.09 3.59
C PHE A 2 42.42 -16.95 4.14
N VAL A 3 41.93 -15.98 4.91
CA VAL A 3 41.70 -16.07 6.36
C VAL A 3 40.70 -15.00 6.85
N LYS A 4 39.81 -15.42 7.75
CA LYS A 4 39.03 -14.60 8.70
C LYS A 4 39.94 -13.99 9.78
N GLU A 5 39.80 -12.71 10.07
CA GLU A 5 40.01 -12.12 11.41
C GLU A 5 38.70 -11.44 11.79
N LYS A 6 37.82 -12.05 12.60
CA LYS A 6 37.80 -12.27 14.05
C LYS A 6 37.78 -10.98 14.88
N ASP A 7 36.59 -10.74 15.43
CA ASP A 7 36.26 -9.93 16.60
C ASP A 7 36.25 -8.40 16.47
N SER A 8 35.13 -7.90 15.94
CA SER A 8 34.44 -6.75 16.57
C SER A 8 32.93 -6.97 16.43
N GLN A 9 32.34 -7.55 17.47
CA GLN A 9 30.89 -7.51 17.64
C GLN A 9 30.49 -6.04 17.84
N ILE A 10 29.74 -5.47 16.89
CA ILE A 10 28.74 -4.48 17.27
C ILE A 10 27.49 -5.27 17.62
N VAL A 11 27.42 -5.55 18.91
CA VAL A 11 26.24 -6.07 19.57
C VAL A 11 25.13 -5.01 19.45
N LEU A 12 24.25 -5.12 18.45
CA LEU A 12 22.92 -4.51 18.52
C LEU A 12 21.98 -5.43 19.34
N SER A 13 22.43 -5.94 20.49
CA SER A 13 21.62 -6.82 21.35
C SER A 13 20.63 -6.08 22.25
N GLN A 14 20.29 -4.84 21.94
CA GLN A 14 19.23 -4.19 22.69
C GLN A 14 18.03 -3.82 21.82
N ALA A 15 18.10 -3.73 20.48
CA ALA A 15 16.98 -3.21 19.65
C ALA A 15 15.65 -3.93 19.85
N LEU A 16 15.65 -5.17 20.34
CA LEU A 16 14.48 -5.97 20.68
C LEU A 16 13.86 -5.56 22.03
N ILE A 17 12.59 -5.16 22.02
CA ILE A 17 11.81 -4.94 23.26
C ILE A 17 11.30 -6.28 23.81
N TYR A 18 10.52 -7.01 23.02
CA TYR A 18 10.17 -8.40 23.30
C TYR A 18 9.69 -9.10 22.04
N SER A 19 9.52 -10.41 22.14
CA SER A 19 8.87 -11.21 21.12
C SER A 19 7.75 -12.05 21.73
N LYS A 20 6.57 -12.07 21.11
CA LYS A 20 5.36 -12.75 21.59
C LYS A 20 4.60 -13.36 20.43
N ARG A 21 3.97 -14.51 20.63
CA ARG A 21 3.02 -15.02 19.64
C ARG A 21 1.77 -14.15 19.58
N VAL A 22 1.32 -13.87 18.37
CA VAL A 22 0.09 -13.12 18.07
C VAL A 22 -0.59 -13.77 16.87
N GLU A 23 -1.90 -13.61 16.76
CA GLU A 23 -2.71 -14.29 15.75
C GLU A 23 -2.71 -13.56 14.41
N SER A 24 -2.25 -12.32 14.37
CA SER A 24 -2.20 -11.53 13.13
C SER A 24 -1.14 -10.44 13.12
N VAL A 25 -0.81 -9.98 11.92
CA VAL A 25 0.06 -8.82 11.67
C VAL A 25 -0.54 -7.56 12.29
N MET A 26 -1.87 -7.42 12.25
CA MET A 26 -2.59 -6.31 12.87
C MET A 26 -2.41 -6.33 14.39
N GLU A 27 -2.56 -7.50 15.02
CA GLU A 27 -2.27 -7.66 16.44
C GLU A 27 -0.81 -7.31 16.74
N CYS A 28 0.14 -7.76 15.90
CA CYS A 28 1.55 -7.40 16.05
C CYS A 28 1.80 -5.88 16.00
N ALA A 29 1.20 -5.19 15.02
CA ALA A 29 1.30 -3.74 14.89
C ALA A 29 0.68 -3.01 16.10
N MET A 30 -0.47 -3.47 16.58
CA MET A 30 -1.12 -2.94 17.79
C MET A 30 -0.33 -3.20 19.07
N GLN A 31 0.51 -4.24 19.13
CA GLN A 31 1.38 -4.44 20.28
C GLN A 31 2.37 -3.27 20.42
N CYS A 32 2.86 -2.70 19.32
CA CYS A 32 3.81 -1.58 19.36
C CYS A 32 3.18 -0.30 19.89
N THR A 33 1.90 -0.03 19.58
CA THR A 33 1.20 1.18 20.07
C THR A 33 1.02 1.20 21.59
N ASN A 34 1.02 0.04 22.23
CA ASN A 34 0.78 -0.12 23.67
C ASN A 34 2.09 -0.26 24.48
N VAL A 35 3.24 -0.19 23.83
CA VAL A 35 4.54 -0.44 24.46
C VAL A 35 5.35 0.85 24.44
N LYS A 36 5.68 1.36 25.63
CA LYS A 36 6.49 2.57 25.79
C LYS A 36 7.85 2.38 25.11
N ASN A 37 8.23 3.35 24.28
CA ASN A 37 9.45 3.35 23.46
C ASN A 37 9.48 2.31 22.33
N CYS A 38 8.35 1.71 21.94
CA CYS A 38 8.29 0.91 20.72
C CYS A 38 8.29 1.81 19.47
N CYS A 39 9.20 1.51 18.55
CA CYS A 39 9.43 2.27 17.32
C CYS A 39 8.96 1.48 16.08
N SER A 40 9.10 0.15 16.09
CA SER A 40 8.63 -0.72 15.00
C SER A 40 8.25 -2.11 15.48
N SER A 41 7.47 -2.83 14.67
CA SER A 41 7.08 -4.22 14.91
C SER A 41 7.28 -5.08 13.67
N LYS A 42 7.80 -6.29 13.84
CA LYS A 42 7.96 -7.29 12.78
C LYS A 42 7.16 -8.54 13.11
N TYR A 43 6.29 -8.96 12.20
CA TYR A 43 5.55 -10.21 12.33
C TYR A 43 6.19 -11.33 11.50
N HIS A 44 6.53 -12.45 12.15
CA HIS A 44 7.01 -13.68 11.55
C HIS A 44 5.85 -14.65 11.35
N ILE A 45 5.27 -14.64 10.15
CA ILE A 45 4.07 -15.41 9.81
C ILE A 45 4.23 -16.92 9.98
N THR A 46 5.38 -17.48 9.66
CA THR A 46 5.63 -18.93 9.70
C THR A 46 5.54 -19.51 11.10
N ILE A 47 5.74 -18.68 12.13
CA ILE A 47 5.74 -19.08 13.53
C ILE A 47 4.75 -18.28 14.37
N GLY A 48 3.94 -17.42 13.74
CA GLY A 48 2.97 -16.55 14.39
C GLY A 48 3.58 -15.63 15.45
N GLN A 49 4.79 -15.11 15.22
CA GLN A 49 5.57 -14.40 16.23
C GLN A 49 5.73 -12.91 15.90
N CYS A 50 5.28 -12.05 16.81
CA CYS A 50 5.54 -10.62 16.76
C CYS A 50 6.81 -10.25 17.52
N THR A 51 7.62 -9.38 16.93
CA THR A 51 8.87 -8.89 17.49
C THR A 51 8.82 -7.37 17.48
N LEU A 52 8.92 -6.76 18.66
CA LEU A 52 8.89 -5.30 18.82
C LEU A 52 10.29 -4.74 18.99
N PHE A 53 10.53 -3.54 18.47
CA PHE A 53 11.84 -2.89 18.53
C PHE A 53 11.78 -1.48 19.10
N TYR A 54 12.79 -1.07 19.87
CA TYR A 54 12.90 0.32 20.36
C TYR A 54 13.50 1.29 19.34
N ALA A 55 14.17 0.74 18.33
CA ALA A 55 14.79 1.51 17.27
C ALA A 55 14.02 1.23 15.98
N CYS A 56 13.67 2.31 15.29
CA CYS A 56 13.20 2.22 13.93
C CYS A 56 14.38 1.79 13.06
N CYS A 57 14.15 0.86 12.14
CA CYS A 57 15.23 0.28 11.36
C CYS A 57 15.98 1.42 10.66
N PRO A 58 17.29 1.65 10.92
CA PRO A 58 18.03 2.61 10.14
C PRO A 58 18.03 2.14 8.69
N LYS A 59 17.85 3.07 7.75
CA LYS A 59 18.14 2.84 6.33
C LYS A 59 19.45 2.06 6.26
N THR A 60 19.50 0.97 5.50
CA THR A 60 20.79 0.44 5.05
C THR A 60 21.42 1.58 4.24
N GLU A 61 22.40 2.26 4.84
CA GLU A 61 23.06 3.41 4.24
C GLU A 61 23.72 3.00 2.92
N HIS A 62 23.34 3.65 1.82
CA HIS A 62 24.39 4.15 0.95
C HIS A 62 25.14 5.21 1.75
N MET A 63 26.27 4.82 2.34
CA MET A 63 27.19 5.75 3.01
C MET A 63 27.67 6.77 1.98
N VAL A 64 27.17 8.01 2.07
CA VAL A 64 27.95 9.18 1.66
C VAL A 64 28.08 10.03 2.91
N GLY A 65 29.31 10.10 3.41
CA GLY A 65 29.60 10.60 4.74
C GLY A 65 29.13 12.02 4.98
N SER A 66 28.55 12.25 6.16
CA SER A 66 28.98 13.31 7.07
C SER A 66 28.33 13.10 8.43
N THR A 67 29.17 13.00 9.45
CA THR A 67 28.78 12.87 10.87
C THR A 67 27.86 14.02 11.29
N THR A 68 26.63 13.73 11.69
CA THR A 68 25.81 14.66 12.47
C THR A 68 25.32 13.97 13.73
N LEU A 69 25.85 14.39 14.88
CA LEU A 69 25.40 13.96 16.20
C LEU A 69 24.02 14.56 16.47
N ILE A 70 22.94 13.80 16.32
CA ILE A 70 21.64 14.22 16.84
C ILE A 70 21.62 13.94 18.34
N ARG A 71 21.79 15.01 19.13
CA ARG A 71 21.60 14.99 20.58
C ARG A 71 20.16 14.64 20.91
N ASN A 72 20.00 13.74 21.87
CA ASN A 72 18.75 13.47 22.57
C ASN A 72 18.22 14.76 23.23
N SER A 73 17.13 15.30 22.69
CA SER A 73 16.19 16.15 23.43
C SER A 73 14.78 15.89 22.90
N ILE A 74 13.99 15.18 23.70
CA ILE A 74 12.57 14.91 23.48
C ILE A 74 11.80 16.23 23.62
N PRO A 75 11.02 16.69 22.64
CA PRO A 75 10.02 17.72 22.89
C PRO A 75 8.79 17.07 23.53
N GLU A 76 8.30 17.70 24.60
CA GLU A 76 6.99 17.42 25.18
C GLU A 76 5.91 17.45 24.10
N ARG A 77 5.18 16.34 24.00
CA ARG A 77 3.77 16.21 23.56
C ARG A 77 3.19 17.41 22.81
N LEU A 78 3.50 17.55 21.52
CA LEU A 78 2.72 18.38 20.61
C LEU A 78 1.43 17.63 20.26
N ILE A 79 0.34 17.96 20.94
CA ILE A 79 -1.03 17.64 20.52
C ILE A 79 -1.31 18.53 19.29
N GLY A 80 -0.75 18.14 18.14
CA GLY A 80 -1.10 18.71 16.84
C GLY A 80 -2.47 18.19 16.38
N PRO A 81 -3.10 18.86 15.40
CA PRO A 81 -4.30 18.33 14.75
C PRO A 81 -4.00 16.93 14.19
N THR A 82 -4.97 16.02 14.30
CA THR A 82 -4.84 14.66 13.75
C THR A 82 -4.55 14.74 12.23
N PRO A 83 -3.52 14.04 11.72
CA PRO A 83 -3.12 14.09 10.31
C PRO A 83 -4.29 13.73 9.39
N LYS A 84 -4.48 14.42 8.25
CA LYS A 84 -5.60 14.10 7.34
C LYS A 84 -5.31 12.84 6.53
N ASP A 85 -4.04 12.60 6.23
CA ASP A 85 -3.50 11.43 5.56
C ASP A 85 -2.04 11.20 5.99
N CYS A 86 -1.37 10.21 5.38
CA CYS A 86 0.01 9.84 5.71
C CYS A 86 1.05 10.91 5.35
N SER A 87 0.74 11.82 4.43
CA SER A 87 1.65 12.90 4.03
C SER A 87 1.70 14.03 5.05
N ASP A 88 0.66 14.16 5.89
CA ASP A 88 0.62 15.10 7.01
C ASP A 88 1.44 14.62 8.23
N LEU A 89 2.07 13.44 8.16
CA LEU A 89 2.94 12.94 9.22
C LEU A 89 4.27 13.71 9.26
N SER A 90 4.89 13.78 10.45
CA SER A 90 6.16 14.49 10.61
C SER A 90 7.26 13.85 9.77
N PRO A 91 8.13 14.63 9.10
CA PRO A 91 9.28 14.10 8.36
C PRO A 91 10.12 13.18 9.24
N GLY A 92 10.46 11.98 8.74
CA GLY A 92 11.16 10.94 9.51
C GLY A 92 10.27 10.02 10.35
N SER A 93 8.94 10.12 10.20
CA SER A 93 8.02 9.07 10.68
C SER A 93 8.36 7.73 10.03
N CYS A 94 8.03 6.62 10.70
CA CYS A 94 8.39 5.27 10.24
C CYS A 94 7.19 4.56 9.63
N SER A 95 7.41 3.47 8.91
CA SER A 95 6.30 2.74 8.32
C SER A 95 5.49 2.04 9.41
N GLY A 96 4.17 2.19 9.39
CA GLY A 96 3.33 1.72 10.49
C GLY A 96 1.88 2.12 10.38
N VAL A 97 1.06 1.66 11.33
CA VAL A 97 -0.36 2.02 11.39
C VAL A 97 -0.53 3.34 12.15
N TYR A 98 -1.05 4.36 11.47
CA TYR A 98 -1.34 5.68 12.01
C TYR A 98 -2.84 5.93 12.04
N THR A 99 -3.28 6.75 12.99
CA THR A 99 -4.65 7.27 13.00
C THR A 99 -4.70 8.55 12.21
N ILE A 100 -5.41 8.55 11.09
CA ILE A 100 -5.68 9.74 10.28
C ILE A 100 -7.13 10.18 10.43
N ARG A 101 -7.41 11.44 10.10
CA ARG A 101 -8.75 12.03 10.11
C ARG A 101 -9.00 12.75 8.78
N PRO A 102 -9.49 12.04 7.75
CA PRO A 102 -9.81 12.65 6.45
C PRO A 102 -10.79 13.81 6.61
N GLN A 103 -10.71 14.82 5.72
CA GLN A 103 -11.40 16.12 5.88
C GLN A 103 -12.93 16.07 6.05
N ASN A 104 -13.58 14.91 5.87
CA ASN A 104 -15.02 14.73 6.07
C ASN A 104 -15.36 13.38 6.74
N GLY A 105 -14.48 12.88 7.61
CA GLY A 105 -14.62 11.56 8.22
C GLY A 105 -14.29 11.49 9.71
N GLY A 106 -14.61 10.33 10.31
CA GLY A 106 -14.13 9.95 11.63
C GLY A 106 -12.65 9.53 11.58
N ASN A 107 -12.11 9.17 12.74
CA ASN A 107 -10.75 8.65 12.84
C ASN A 107 -10.66 7.28 12.14
N VAL A 108 -9.64 7.08 11.31
CA VAL A 108 -9.39 5.82 10.60
C VAL A 108 -7.94 5.41 10.80
N SER A 109 -7.71 4.16 11.20
CA SER A 109 -6.37 3.58 11.24
C SER A 109 -5.94 3.12 9.85
N VAL A 110 -4.83 3.66 9.34
CA VAL A 110 -4.26 3.34 8.03
C VAL A 110 -2.80 2.96 8.19
N PHE A 111 -2.29 2.07 7.33
CA PHE A 111 -0.85 1.85 7.24
C PHE A 111 -0.23 2.95 6.38
N CYS A 112 0.67 3.74 6.96
CA CYS A 112 1.49 4.71 6.26
C CYS A 112 2.86 4.12 6.03
N ASP A 113 3.25 4.00 4.76
CA ASP A 113 4.62 3.71 4.41
C ASP A 113 5.39 5.02 4.31
N MET A 114 6.41 5.16 5.15
CA MET A 114 7.29 6.32 5.22
C MET A 114 8.75 5.96 4.86
N GLU A 115 9.00 4.70 4.52
CA GLU A 115 10.34 4.14 4.32
C GLU A 115 10.68 3.93 2.84
N THR A 116 9.69 3.77 1.97
CA THR A 116 9.91 3.67 0.52
C THR A 116 9.62 4.99 -0.18
N ASP A 117 10.61 5.50 -0.90
CA ASP A 117 10.46 6.70 -1.74
C ASP A 117 9.68 6.38 -3.05
N ASP A 118 9.46 5.08 -3.39
CA ASP A 118 8.83 4.59 -4.64
C ASP A 118 7.92 3.34 -4.50
N GLY A 119 7.68 2.78 -3.31
CA GLY A 119 7.32 1.35 -3.14
C GLY A 119 5.85 0.99 -2.96
N GLY A 120 4.90 1.79 -3.46
CA GLY A 120 3.46 1.53 -3.28
C GLY A 120 3.05 0.08 -3.62
N ASN A 121 3.62 -0.49 -4.68
CA ASN A 121 3.34 -1.86 -5.10
C ASN A 121 4.13 -2.93 -4.32
N ASP A 122 5.34 -2.63 -3.84
CA ASP A 122 6.09 -3.54 -2.96
C ASP A 122 5.34 -3.77 -1.65
N ASN A 123 4.67 -2.74 -1.13
CA ASN A 123 3.78 -2.89 0.02
C ASN A 123 2.58 -3.77 -0.29
N LEU A 124 1.93 -3.57 -1.44
CA LEU A 124 0.80 -4.41 -1.85
C LEU A 124 1.23 -5.86 -2.01
N HIS A 125 2.41 -6.09 -2.60
CA HIS A 125 3.03 -7.41 -2.66
C HIS A 125 3.22 -7.96 -1.25
N CYS A 126 3.95 -7.26 -0.38
CA CYS A 126 4.24 -7.71 0.98
C CYS A 126 2.98 -8.00 1.80
N ILE A 127 1.92 -7.21 1.65
CA ILE A 127 0.62 -7.44 2.31
C ILE A 127 -0.04 -8.70 1.76
N THR A 128 -0.12 -8.84 0.44
CA THR A 128 -0.84 -9.96 -0.19
C THR A 128 -0.08 -11.29 -0.18
N GLN A 129 1.21 -11.29 0.15
CA GLN A 129 1.98 -12.52 0.41
C GLN A 129 1.78 -13.06 1.84
N GLN A 130 1.12 -12.30 2.73
CA GLN A 130 0.81 -12.77 4.09
C GLN A 130 -0.33 -13.79 4.12
N GLY A 131 -0.95 -14.10 2.97
CA GLY A 131 -2.01 -15.09 2.86
C GLY A 131 -3.10 -14.65 1.89
N PRO A 132 -4.26 -15.33 1.92
CA PRO A 132 -5.40 -14.92 1.12
C PRO A 132 -5.91 -13.55 1.59
N TYR A 133 -5.99 -12.58 0.69
CA TYR A 133 -6.57 -11.26 0.93
C TYR A 133 -7.75 -11.01 0.00
N LYS A 134 -8.74 -10.28 0.52
CA LYS A 134 -9.81 -9.68 -0.27
C LYS A 134 -9.60 -8.17 -0.34
N VAL A 135 -9.94 -7.58 -1.47
CA VAL A 135 -9.89 -6.12 -1.70
C VAL A 135 -11.31 -5.59 -1.91
N ARG A 136 -11.56 -4.38 -1.42
CA ARG A 136 -12.80 -3.64 -1.60
C ARG A 136 -12.48 -2.26 -2.15
N PHE A 137 -13.16 -1.91 -3.23
CA PHE A 137 -13.17 -0.59 -3.83
C PHE A 137 -14.52 0.07 -3.52
N ASP A 138 -14.49 1.26 -2.93
CA ASP A 138 -15.69 2.10 -2.73
C ASP A 138 -15.64 3.32 -3.64
N PHE A 139 -16.79 3.68 -4.18
CA PHE A 139 -16.97 4.77 -5.13
C PHE A 139 -18.10 5.71 -4.70
N GLU A 140 -17.93 7.01 -5.00
CA GLU A 140 -18.97 8.03 -4.90
C GLU A 140 -18.91 8.91 -6.15
N ASP A 141 -20.06 9.13 -6.81
CA ASP A 141 -20.16 10.06 -7.93
C ASP A 141 -20.44 11.51 -7.45
N TYR A 142 -20.47 12.47 -8.38
CA TYR A 142 -20.76 13.87 -8.06
C TYR A 142 -22.23 14.15 -7.70
N SER A 143 -23.14 13.21 -8.01
CA SER A 143 -24.54 13.26 -7.57
C SER A 143 -24.75 12.68 -6.16
N GLY A 144 -23.70 12.13 -5.54
CA GLY A 144 -23.75 11.53 -4.21
C GLY A 144 -24.20 10.06 -4.20
N ASN A 145 -24.34 9.40 -5.35
CA ASN A 145 -24.58 7.97 -5.40
C ASN A 145 -23.31 7.22 -4.99
N THR A 146 -23.48 6.07 -4.36
CA THR A 146 -22.35 5.25 -3.90
C THR A 146 -22.48 3.82 -4.40
N ALA A 147 -21.34 3.20 -4.67
CA ALA A 147 -21.27 1.78 -5.01
C ALA A 147 -19.95 1.17 -4.53
N TYR A 148 -19.88 -0.16 -4.53
CA TYR A 148 -18.66 -0.87 -4.17
C TYR A 148 -18.43 -2.10 -5.05
N ALA A 149 -17.17 -2.48 -5.18
CA ALA A 149 -16.71 -3.73 -5.79
C ALA A 149 -15.79 -4.47 -4.82
N ILE A 150 -16.05 -5.75 -4.59
CA ILE A 150 -15.24 -6.63 -3.73
C ILE A 150 -14.73 -7.78 -4.57
N TYR A 151 -13.46 -8.12 -4.39
CA TYR A 151 -12.86 -9.32 -4.95
C TYR A 151 -12.34 -10.19 -3.81
N ASN A 152 -12.85 -11.42 -3.71
CA ASN A 152 -12.51 -12.34 -2.63
C ASN A 152 -11.05 -12.80 -2.66
N ARG A 153 -10.39 -12.72 -3.82
CA ARG A 153 -8.95 -12.96 -3.97
C ARG A 153 -8.31 -11.74 -4.60
N PHE A 154 -7.26 -11.24 -3.96
CA PHE A 154 -6.41 -10.17 -4.46
C PHE A 154 -4.97 -10.44 -4.03
N ASN A 155 -4.08 -10.57 -5.00
CA ASN A 155 -2.65 -10.75 -4.80
C ASN A 155 -1.86 -9.98 -5.86
N VAL A 156 -0.71 -9.46 -5.43
CA VAL A 156 0.22 -8.70 -6.27
C VAL A 156 1.57 -9.42 -6.24
N GLY A 157 2.12 -9.70 -7.42
CA GLY A 157 3.46 -10.24 -7.60
C GLY A 157 4.56 -9.27 -7.16
N ASP A 158 5.81 -9.73 -7.14
CA ASP A 158 6.97 -8.86 -6.84
C ASP A 158 7.38 -8.01 -8.06
N GLU A 159 8.41 -7.19 -7.90
CA GLU A 159 8.98 -6.40 -9.00
C GLU A 159 9.47 -7.29 -10.17
N GLY A 160 10.03 -8.47 -9.88
CA GLY A 160 10.52 -9.42 -10.88
C GLY A 160 9.43 -9.94 -11.82
N THR A 161 8.19 -10.02 -11.32
CA THR A 161 7.00 -10.35 -12.12
C THR A 161 6.30 -9.10 -12.68
N ASN A 162 6.88 -7.92 -12.50
CA ASN A 162 6.27 -6.61 -12.77
C ASN A 162 4.91 -6.45 -12.06
N TYR A 163 4.87 -6.84 -10.78
CA TYR A 163 3.71 -6.72 -9.91
C TYR A 163 2.45 -7.36 -10.49
N LEU A 164 2.58 -8.57 -11.04
CA LEU A 164 1.48 -9.31 -11.67
C LEU A 164 0.22 -9.34 -10.79
N LEU A 165 -0.93 -8.97 -11.35
CA LEU A 165 -2.21 -9.00 -10.65
C LEU A 165 -2.81 -10.40 -10.65
N SER A 166 -3.22 -10.87 -9.47
CA SER A 166 -4.12 -12.01 -9.33
C SER A 166 -5.39 -11.56 -8.62
N ILE A 167 -6.51 -11.53 -9.34
CA ILE A 167 -7.79 -11.02 -8.82
C ILE A 167 -8.96 -11.91 -9.24
N SER A 168 -9.84 -12.27 -8.32
CA SER A 168 -11.03 -13.07 -8.62
C SER A 168 -12.13 -13.04 -7.54
N GLY A 169 -13.29 -13.61 -7.86
CA GLY A 169 -14.43 -13.70 -6.95
C GLY A 169 -15.11 -12.36 -6.74
N TYR A 170 -15.38 -11.64 -7.83
CA TYR A 170 -16.09 -10.37 -7.82
C TYR A 170 -17.50 -10.51 -7.24
N HIS A 171 -17.88 -9.55 -6.40
CA HIS A 171 -19.26 -9.23 -6.06
C HIS A 171 -19.36 -7.75 -5.66
N GLY A 172 -20.56 -7.18 -5.72
CA GLY A 172 -20.80 -5.79 -5.34
C GLY A 172 -21.87 -5.12 -6.18
N THR A 173 -22.05 -3.82 -5.96
CA THR A 173 -23.08 -3.00 -6.61
C THR A 173 -22.53 -2.10 -7.72
N ALA A 174 -21.20 -1.98 -7.86
CA ALA A 174 -20.56 -1.09 -8.82
C ALA A 174 -20.46 -1.65 -10.25
N GLY A 175 -20.81 -2.93 -10.44
CA GLY A 175 -20.42 -3.68 -11.63
C GLY A 175 -18.91 -3.95 -11.68
N ASP A 176 -18.48 -4.96 -12.45
CA ASP A 176 -17.07 -5.33 -12.55
C ASP A 176 -16.37 -4.49 -13.64
N SER A 177 -15.47 -3.59 -13.24
CA SER A 177 -14.62 -2.82 -14.17
C SER A 177 -13.14 -3.25 -14.11
N MET A 178 -12.81 -4.38 -13.47
CA MET A 178 -11.48 -5.00 -13.59
C MET A 178 -11.40 -5.84 -14.86
N ILE A 179 -11.80 -5.20 -15.96
CA ILE A 179 -11.82 -5.73 -17.32
C ILE A 179 -11.29 -4.66 -18.30
N ASP A 180 -10.93 -5.09 -19.50
CA ASP A 180 -10.56 -4.23 -20.61
C ASP A 180 -11.73 -3.94 -21.56
N ALA A 181 -11.45 -3.24 -22.67
CA ALA A 181 -12.47 -2.87 -23.65
C ALA A 181 -13.09 -4.07 -24.40
N SER A 182 -12.41 -5.22 -24.41
CA SER A 182 -12.90 -6.48 -24.98
C SER A 182 -13.66 -7.35 -23.96
N SER A 183 -13.90 -6.81 -22.75
CA SER A 183 -14.44 -7.55 -21.60
C SER A 183 -13.52 -8.69 -21.12
N GLN A 184 -12.23 -8.62 -21.44
CA GLN A 184 -11.23 -9.54 -20.91
C GLN A 184 -10.85 -9.11 -19.50
N SER A 185 -10.73 -10.08 -18.59
CA SER A 185 -10.32 -9.82 -17.20
C SER A 185 -8.90 -9.25 -17.14
N LEU A 186 -8.68 -8.30 -16.22
CA LEU A 186 -7.34 -7.80 -15.89
C LEU A 186 -6.55 -8.79 -15.00
N ASN A 187 -7.15 -9.93 -14.61
CA ASN A 187 -6.42 -10.99 -13.91
C ASN A 187 -5.27 -11.51 -14.78
N GLY A 188 -4.06 -11.52 -14.22
CA GLY A 188 -2.83 -11.87 -14.92
C GLY A 188 -2.16 -10.71 -15.67
N MET A 189 -2.69 -9.48 -15.56
CA MET A 189 -2.03 -8.30 -16.12
C MET A 189 -0.89 -7.82 -15.23
N LYS A 190 0.14 -7.24 -15.86
CA LYS A 190 1.29 -6.63 -15.18
C LYS A 190 1.02 -5.16 -14.91
N PHE A 191 1.72 -4.58 -13.94
CA PHE A 191 1.58 -3.17 -13.63
C PHE A 191 2.40 -2.33 -14.62
N SER A 192 1.76 -1.35 -15.27
CA SER A 192 2.41 -0.44 -16.21
C SER A 192 2.41 0.98 -15.64
N THR A 193 3.50 1.71 -15.88
CA THR A 193 3.66 3.12 -15.57
C THR A 193 4.01 3.90 -16.83
N ARG A 194 4.04 5.23 -16.72
CA ARG A 194 4.38 6.11 -17.85
C ARG A 194 5.75 5.77 -18.46
N ASP A 195 6.67 5.33 -17.63
CA ASP A 195 8.07 5.03 -17.93
C ASP A 195 8.35 3.54 -18.15
N LYS A 196 7.45 2.64 -17.72
CA LYS A 196 7.58 1.19 -17.87
C LYS A 196 6.31 0.57 -18.43
N ASP A 197 6.34 0.31 -19.73
CA ASP A 197 5.22 -0.30 -20.47
C ASP A 197 5.24 -1.83 -20.31
N ASN A 198 4.28 -2.37 -19.56
CA ASN A 198 4.06 -3.80 -19.38
C ASN A 198 2.65 -4.23 -19.82
N ASP A 199 1.92 -3.36 -20.53
CA ASP A 199 0.56 -3.66 -20.96
C ASP A 199 0.57 -4.52 -22.24
N ILE A 200 -0.62 -4.93 -22.70
CA ILE A 200 -0.76 -5.87 -23.83
C ILE A 200 -1.48 -5.23 -25.01
N ASP A 201 -1.42 -3.89 -25.13
CA ASP A 201 -2.08 -3.20 -26.23
C ASP A 201 -1.44 -3.55 -27.58
N TYR A 202 -2.24 -4.10 -28.50
CA TYR A 202 -1.77 -4.58 -29.81
C TYR A 202 -1.31 -3.46 -30.74
N ARG A 203 -1.61 -2.19 -30.43
CA ARG A 203 -1.17 -1.03 -31.22
C ARG A 203 0.21 -0.54 -30.79
N ASN A 204 0.80 -1.16 -29.76
CA ASN A 204 2.07 -0.73 -29.15
C ASN A 204 1.97 0.72 -28.59
N ASP A 205 0.79 1.07 -28.08
CA ASP A 205 0.50 2.30 -27.34
C ASP A 205 0.62 2.02 -25.83
N ASN A 206 1.28 2.91 -25.08
CA ASN A 206 1.36 2.78 -23.63
C ASN A 206 0.07 3.30 -22.95
N CYS A 207 -0.66 2.40 -22.30
CA CYS A 207 -1.90 2.71 -21.61
C CYS A 207 -1.73 3.62 -20.41
N ALA A 208 -0.64 3.48 -19.67
CA ALA A 208 -0.33 4.35 -18.53
C ALA A 208 -0.09 5.80 -18.96
N VAL A 209 0.45 6.02 -20.17
CA VAL A 209 0.53 7.37 -20.78
C VAL A 209 -0.87 7.89 -21.13
N ARG A 210 -1.69 7.06 -21.77
CA ARG A 210 -3.04 7.44 -22.22
C ARG A 210 -4.03 7.68 -21.08
N LYS A 211 -3.91 6.91 -20.01
CA LYS A 211 -4.74 6.97 -18.79
C LYS A 211 -4.14 7.88 -17.71
N LYS A 212 -2.91 8.35 -17.91
CA LYS A 212 -2.11 9.17 -16.99
C LYS A 212 -2.03 8.60 -15.57
N SER A 213 -1.86 7.29 -15.48
CA SER A 213 -1.86 6.57 -14.19
C SER A 213 -1.12 5.24 -14.29
N GLY A 214 -0.52 4.85 -13.16
CA GLY A 214 -0.05 3.48 -12.97
C GLY A 214 -1.22 2.54 -12.68
N TRP A 215 -1.33 1.44 -13.43
CA TRP A 215 -2.38 0.43 -13.24
C TRP A 215 -2.00 -0.91 -13.88
N TRP A 216 -2.77 -1.95 -13.57
CA TRP A 216 -2.75 -3.23 -14.30
C TRP A 216 -3.50 -3.10 -15.62
N HIS A 217 -2.89 -2.39 -16.57
CA HIS A 217 -3.48 -2.14 -17.90
C HIS A 217 -3.39 -3.39 -18.80
N ALA A 218 -4.43 -3.66 -19.58
CA ALA A 218 -4.44 -4.65 -20.67
C ALA A 218 -4.37 -3.95 -22.04
N SER A 219 -5.33 -4.13 -22.96
CA SER A 219 -5.56 -3.17 -24.08
C SER A 219 -6.33 -1.96 -23.54
N CYS A 220 -5.61 -1.33 -22.61
CA CYS A 220 -6.01 -0.52 -21.48
C CYS A 220 -7.12 -1.13 -20.62
N THR A 221 -7.93 -0.28 -19.99
CA THR A 221 -8.79 -0.68 -18.87
C THR A 221 -10.06 0.16 -18.83
N TYR A 222 -11.12 -0.41 -18.24
CA TYR A 222 -12.37 0.25 -17.86
C TYR A 222 -12.41 0.73 -16.41
N SER A 223 -11.31 0.57 -15.67
CA SER A 223 -11.11 1.17 -14.35
C SER A 223 -9.82 1.99 -14.34
N ASN A 224 -9.88 3.17 -13.74
CA ASN A 224 -8.70 4.04 -13.59
C ASN A 224 -8.74 4.80 -12.27
N ILE A 225 -8.80 4.11 -11.13
CA ILE A 225 -8.98 4.80 -9.84
C ILE A 225 -7.77 5.66 -9.43
N ASN A 226 -6.61 5.43 -10.04
CA ASN A 226 -5.40 6.26 -9.92
C ASN A 226 -5.33 7.40 -10.96
N GLY A 227 -6.40 7.62 -11.72
CA GLY A 227 -6.49 8.66 -12.74
C GLY A 227 -6.56 10.07 -12.18
N ILE A 228 -6.58 11.05 -13.07
CA ILE A 228 -6.74 12.46 -12.72
C ILE A 228 -8.08 12.65 -12.01
N TYR A 229 -8.03 13.28 -10.84
CA TYR A 229 -9.23 13.65 -10.10
C TYR A 229 -9.94 14.83 -10.78
N THR A 230 -11.01 14.54 -11.52
CA THR A 230 -11.86 15.53 -12.21
C THR A 230 -13.26 14.96 -12.40
N GLU A 231 -14.28 15.81 -12.48
CA GLU A 231 -15.63 15.41 -12.87
C GLU A 231 -15.70 15.07 -14.38
N ASP A 232 -14.76 15.61 -15.17
CA ASP A 232 -14.79 15.49 -16.62
C ASP A 232 -14.79 14.04 -17.12
N ASN A 233 -15.58 13.80 -18.18
CA ASN A 233 -15.58 12.56 -18.93
C ASN A 233 -14.33 12.43 -19.80
N SER A 234 -13.19 12.20 -19.18
CA SER A 234 -11.93 11.98 -19.88
C SER A 234 -11.42 10.57 -19.66
N LYS A 235 -10.72 10.04 -20.68
CA LYS A 235 -10.14 8.69 -20.60
C LYS A 235 -9.08 8.59 -19.50
N ASP A 236 -8.49 9.70 -19.08
CA ASP A 236 -7.49 9.81 -18.03
C ASP A 236 -8.06 10.20 -16.66
N SER A 237 -9.38 10.43 -16.54
CA SER A 237 -10.01 10.73 -15.26
C SER A 237 -10.07 9.50 -14.36
N ASN A 238 -10.33 9.72 -13.08
CA ASN A 238 -10.53 8.65 -12.12
C ASN A 238 -11.92 8.01 -12.28
N HIS A 239 -12.01 6.82 -12.88
CA HIS A 239 -13.31 6.23 -13.24
C HIS A 239 -13.45 4.74 -12.92
N TRP A 240 -14.71 4.31 -12.85
CA TRP A 240 -15.16 2.93 -12.80
C TRP A 240 -16.36 2.79 -13.75
N VAL A 241 -16.11 2.39 -15.01
CA VAL A 241 -17.09 2.53 -16.11
C VAL A 241 -18.41 1.83 -15.79
N ALA A 242 -18.39 0.67 -15.15
CA ALA A 242 -19.61 -0.06 -14.83
C ALA A 242 -20.51 0.65 -13.80
N PHE A 243 -19.95 1.59 -13.02
CA PHE A 243 -20.69 2.39 -12.04
C PHE A 243 -21.12 3.74 -12.61
N ASP A 244 -20.18 4.50 -13.17
CA ASP A 244 -20.46 5.75 -13.88
C ASP A 244 -19.67 5.80 -15.20
N VAL A 245 -20.40 5.66 -16.31
CA VAL A 245 -19.84 5.71 -17.67
C VAL A 245 -19.49 7.14 -18.08
N ARG A 246 -20.10 8.14 -17.42
CA ARG A 246 -20.14 9.51 -17.90
C ARG A 246 -19.13 10.43 -17.24
N ASN A 247 -18.62 10.13 -16.06
CA ASN A 247 -17.83 11.11 -15.31
C ASN A 247 -16.69 10.46 -14.51
N GLY A 248 -15.72 11.28 -14.11
CA GLY A 248 -14.82 10.90 -13.04
C GLY A 248 -15.54 10.86 -11.68
N LEU A 249 -14.92 10.18 -10.72
CA LEU A 249 -15.52 9.88 -9.42
C LEU A 249 -15.16 10.93 -8.38
N ARG A 250 -16.14 11.35 -7.57
CA ARG A 250 -15.93 12.29 -6.47
C ARG A 250 -15.13 11.68 -5.33
N LYS A 251 -15.31 10.39 -5.05
CA LYS A 251 -14.48 9.68 -4.06
C LYS A 251 -14.18 8.26 -4.50
N THR A 252 -12.96 7.83 -4.25
CA THR A 252 -12.50 6.46 -4.45
C THR A 252 -11.74 6.01 -3.21
N LYS A 253 -12.00 4.80 -2.72
CA LYS A 253 -11.26 4.22 -1.59
C LYS A 253 -10.94 2.76 -1.84
N ILE A 254 -9.70 2.37 -1.55
CA ILE A 254 -9.25 0.98 -1.61
C ILE A 254 -9.05 0.49 -0.18
N MET A 255 -9.56 -0.69 0.13
CA MET A 255 -9.40 -1.32 1.44
C MET A 255 -9.09 -2.79 1.24
N MET A 256 -8.18 -3.32 2.05
CA MET A 256 -7.78 -4.72 1.98
C MET A 256 -7.87 -5.34 3.36
N LYS A 257 -8.25 -6.62 3.40
CA LYS A 257 -8.20 -7.40 4.64
C LYS A 257 -7.93 -8.87 4.34
N PRO A 258 -7.37 -9.62 5.30
CA PRO A 258 -7.29 -11.08 5.19
C PRO A 258 -8.64 -11.70 4.86
N ASN A 259 -8.62 -12.74 4.04
CA ASN A 259 -9.79 -13.54 3.72
C ASN A 259 -9.62 -14.96 4.26
N LEU A 260 -10.21 -15.21 5.42
CA LEU A 260 -10.09 -16.49 6.14
C LEU A 260 -11.05 -17.58 5.64
N GLU A 261 -11.84 -17.28 4.61
CA GLU A 261 -12.88 -18.16 4.07
C GLU A 261 -12.41 -18.96 2.83
N ILE A 262 -11.11 -18.88 2.49
CA ILE A 262 -10.47 -19.52 1.33
C ILE A 262 -9.25 -20.32 1.79
#